data_AF-X1NLE4-F1
#
_entry.id   AF-X1NLE4-F1
#
_cell.length_a   1.000
_cell.length_b   1.000
_cell.length_c   1.000
_cell.angle_alpha   90.00
_cell.angle_beta   90.00
_cell.angle_gamma   90.00
#
_symmetry.space_group_name_H-M   'P 1'
#
loop_
_entity.id
_entity.type
_entity.pdbx_description
1 polymer ?
#
loop_
_entity_poly.entity_id
_entity_poly.type
_entity_poly.pdbx_seq_one_letter_code
_entity_poly.pdbx_strand_id
1 'polypeptide(L)'
;IYRDNFDTVFTIYLNQPMTATLYYTSDKRLVKVDLPDYDFRIYQDLVESVKTKPTEAVSPPFSFVRLIAMFPHYAAYLLFSVIALIFFMGGGYRWVESYLGCLIGGLLFVVTIVTLVPLQELIIQQWLIPSMSAGESLYYVGIFPALVSGIIQELLKLAALLLLVFWRKPKKYRYAVLGAFCGAGFALFEACHVTGFTIAPLFRWGLLERGALIMYHVSSGALLGRAISRGTDRTVAALLVLILMNAVFRYLPLFVHEDMVEMHMICLLCSLMAMGFLVFTLLYIRK
;
A
#
# COMPACT_ATOMS: atom_id res chain seq x y z
N ILE A 1 32.25 -9.33 -14.08
CA ILE A 1 33.44 -9.34 -14.95
C ILE A 1 33.68 -10.80 -15.32
N TYR A 2 32.84 -11.34 -16.19
CA TYR A 2 32.76 -12.77 -16.51
C TYR A 2 33.26 -12.91 -17.95
N ARG A 3 34.31 -13.71 -18.17
CA ARG A 3 34.92 -14.01 -19.48
C ARG A 3 35.43 -12.80 -20.28
N ASP A 4 36.26 -11.92 -19.69
CA ASP A 4 37.16 -10.99 -20.41
C ASP A 4 36.55 -10.10 -21.52
N ASN A 5 35.23 -9.91 -21.56
CA ASN A 5 34.58 -9.15 -22.64
C ASN A 5 34.38 -7.66 -22.35
N PHE A 6 34.67 -7.20 -21.13
CA PHE A 6 34.50 -5.80 -20.74
C PHE A 6 35.67 -5.35 -19.85
N ASP A 7 36.57 -4.53 -20.41
CA ASP A 7 37.83 -4.10 -19.77
C ASP A 7 37.62 -3.11 -18.59
N THR A 8 36.50 -2.39 -18.57
CA THR A 8 36.15 -1.47 -17.46
C THR A 8 34.64 -1.39 -17.28
N VAL A 9 34.20 -1.58 -16.03
CA VAL A 9 32.79 -1.39 -15.63
C VAL A 9 32.71 -0.38 -14.49
N PHE A 10 31.86 0.62 -14.66
CA PHE A 10 31.45 1.55 -13.62
C PHE A 10 30.43 0.86 -12.73
N THR A 11 30.65 0.88 -11.43
CA THR A 11 29.74 0.27 -10.46
C THR A 11 28.96 1.36 -9.74
N ILE A 12 27.64 1.32 -9.83
CA ILE A 12 26.74 2.20 -9.11
C ILE A 12 26.02 1.38 -8.05
N TYR A 13 26.16 1.79 -6.79
CA TYR A 13 25.48 1.17 -5.66
C TYR A 13 24.19 1.93 -5.38
N LEU A 14 23.07 1.29 -5.65
CA LEU A 14 21.76 1.73 -5.20
C LEU A 14 21.48 1.07 -3.87
N ASN A 15 21.29 1.86 -2.82
CA ASN A 15 21.04 1.34 -1.47
C ASN A 15 19.55 1.38 -1.10
N GLN A 16 18.71 2.06 -1.91
CA GLN A 16 17.29 2.23 -1.66
C GLN A 16 16.52 2.19 -3.01
N PRO A 17 15.26 1.67 -3.04
CA PRO A 17 14.51 1.03 -1.96
C PRO A 17 14.95 -0.42 -1.68
N MET A 18 15.83 -0.97 -2.51
CA MET A 18 16.45 -2.27 -2.33
C MET A 18 17.94 -2.16 -2.65
N THR A 19 18.79 -2.94 -1.98
CA THR A 19 20.22 -2.93 -2.28
C THR A 19 20.42 -3.53 -3.67
N ALA A 20 20.92 -2.73 -4.60
CA ALA A 20 21.26 -3.14 -5.96
C ALA A 20 22.63 -2.60 -6.36
N THR A 21 23.44 -3.43 -6.98
CA THR A 21 24.71 -3.02 -7.58
C THR A 21 24.56 -3.07 -9.10
N LEU A 22 24.55 -1.91 -9.73
CA LEU A 22 24.47 -1.77 -11.17
C LEU A 22 25.87 -1.68 -11.77
N TYR A 23 26.14 -2.44 -12.82
CA TYR A 23 27.41 -2.42 -13.54
C TYR A 23 27.16 -1.85 -14.93
N TYR A 24 27.76 -0.69 -15.20
CA TYR A 24 27.68 0.01 -16.47
C TYR A 24 29.01 -0.11 -17.23
N THR A 25 28.95 -0.22 -18.54
CA THR A 25 30.13 -0.01 -19.41
C THR A 25 30.45 1.47 -19.56
N SER A 26 31.64 1.77 -20.08
CA SER A 26 32.09 3.14 -20.33
C SER A 26 31.22 3.94 -21.30
N ASP A 27 30.46 3.27 -22.16
CA ASP A 27 29.44 3.87 -23.04
C ASP A 27 28.06 4.03 -22.37
N LYS A 28 27.99 3.89 -21.04
CA LYS A 28 26.79 4.05 -20.19
C LYS A 28 25.69 3.01 -20.41
N ARG A 29 26.02 1.83 -20.94
CA ARG A 29 25.06 0.72 -21.07
C ARG A 29 25.07 -0.11 -19.79
N LEU A 30 23.88 -0.48 -19.30
CA LEU A 30 23.73 -1.32 -18.13
C LEU A 30 23.99 -2.78 -18.53
N VAL A 31 25.02 -3.40 -17.97
CA VAL A 31 25.44 -4.76 -18.35
C VAL A 31 24.99 -5.79 -17.33
N LYS A 32 25.04 -5.44 -16.04
CA LYS A 32 24.66 -6.33 -14.95
C LYS A 32 23.94 -5.57 -13.84
N VAL A 33 22.90 -6.17 -13.30
CA VAL A 33 22.27 -5.78 -12.03
C VAL A 33 22.49 -6.91 -11.04
N ASP A 34 23.07 -6.60 -9.89
CA ASP A 34 23.22 -7.52 -8.76
C ASP A 34 22.27 -7.07 -7.66
N LEU A 35 21.39 -7.95 -7.22
CA LEU A 35 20.44 -7.70 -6.15
C LEU A 35 20.83 -8.60 -4.97
N PRO A 36 21.79 -8.19 -4.13
CA PRO A 36 22.36 -9.01 -3.07
C PRO A 36 21.30 -9.48 -2.06
N ASP A 37 20.28 -8.66 -1.80
CA ASP A 37 19.16 -9.01 -0.90
C ASP A 37 18.34 -10.21 -1.41
N TYR A 38 18.50 -10.58 -2.69
CA TYR A 38 17.74 -11.62 -3.37
C TYR A 38 18.61 -12.68 -4.07
N ASP A 39 19.93 -12.61 -3.96
CA ASP A 39 20.92 -13.43 -4.71
C ASP A 39 20.64 -13.49 -6.22
N PHE A 40 20.10 -12.40 -6.78
CA PHE A 40 19.80 -12.31 -8.21
C PHE A 40 20.91 -11.57 -8.95
N ARG A 41 21.34 -12.16 -10.07
CA ARG A 41 22.26 -11.54 -11.02
C ARG A 41 21.61 -11.49 -12.39
N ILE A 42 21.26 -10.30 -12.84
CA ILE A 42 20.62 -10.07 -14.13
C ILE A 42 21.68 -9.52 -15.08
N TYR A 43 21.91 -10.18 -16.21
CA TYR A 43 22.85 -9.75 -17.25
C TYR A 43 22.03 -9.26 -18.46
N GLN A 44 22.18 -8.00 -18.86
CA GLN A 44 21.33 -7.41 -19.90
C GLN A 44 21.83 -7.66 -21.34
N ASP A 45 23.14 -7.81 -21.56
CA ASP A 45 23.74 -7.89 -22.91
C ASP A 45 24.15 -9.31 -23.36
N LEU A 46 23.67 -10.36 -22.69
CA LEU A 46 23.99 -11.76 -23.04
C LEU A 46 22.77 -12.63 -23.36
N VAL A 47 21.59 -12.02 -23.51
CA VAL A 47 20.45 -12.69 -24.12
C VAL A 47 20.53 -12.37 -25.62
N GLU A 48 21.12 -13.32 -26.36
CA GLU A 48 20.93 -13.47 -27.80
C GLU A 48 19.49 -13.06 -28.15
N SER A 49 19.28 -12.27 -29.20
CA SER A 49 18.00 -11.64 -29.56
C SER A 49 16.88 -12.66 -29.84
N VAL A 50 16.46 -13.38 -28.81
CA VAL A 50 15.15 -13.98 -28.72
C VAL A 50 14.24 -12.78 -28.62
N LYS A 51 13.24 -12.71 -29.50
CA LYS A 51 12.10 -11.83 -29.34
C LYS A 51 11.44 -12.15 -28.00
N THR A 52 12.00 -11.64 -26.91
CA THR A 52 11.49 -11.82 -25.56
C THR A 52 10.25 -10.95 -25.50
N LYS A 53 9.09 -11.62 -25.60
CA LYS A 53 7.88 -11.15 -24.93
C LYS A 53 8.30 -10.60 -23.56
N PRO A 54 7.72 -9.47 -23.11
CA PRO A 54 8.05 -8.88 -21.82
C PRO A 54 8.05 -10.01 -20.80
N THR A 55 9.22 -10.28 -20.23
CA THR A 55 9.37 -11.37 -19.26
C THR A 55 8.59 -10.89 -18.05
N GLU A 56 7.33 -11.34 -17.97
CA GLU A 56 6.48 -11.15 -16.81
C GLU A 56 7.32 -11.46 -15.58
N ALA A 57 7.35 -10.55 -14.61
CA ALA A 57 8.02 -10.80 -13.35
C ALA A 57 7.43 -12.11 -12.78
N VAL A 58 8.19 -13.20 -12.90
CA VAL A 58 7.71 -14.52 -12.48
C VAL A 58 7.64 -14.48 -10.97
N SER A 59 6.43 -14.28 -10.45
CA SER A 59 6.12 -14.42 -9.03
C SER A 59 6.81 -15.68 -8.52
N PRO A 60 7.59 -15.61 -7.43
CA PRO A 60 8.26 -16.79 -6.92
C PRO A 60 7.20 -17.89 -6.68
N PRO A 61 7.49 -19.15 -7.04
CA PRO A 61 6.52 -20.22 -6.91
C PRO A 61 6.05 -20.33 -5.47
N PHE A 62 4.76 -20.64 -5.31
CA PHE A 62 4.16 -20.84 -4.00
C PHE A 62 4.97 -21.88 -3.20
N SER A 63 5.35 -21.52 -1.98
CA SER A 63 6.12 -22.38 -1.09
C SER A 63 5.48 -22.36 0.29
N PHE A 64 5.07 -23.54 0.77
CA PHE A 64 4.55 -23.71 2.13
C PHE A 64 5.55 -23.24 3.19
N VAL A 65 6.84 -23.45 2.97
CA VAL A 65 7.90 -22.99 3.88
C VAL A 65 7.90 -21.47 3.97
N ARG A 66 7.76 -20.76 2.85
CA ARG A 66 7.64 -19.30 2.83
C ARG A 66 6.37 -18.83 3.51
N LEU A 67 5.24 -19.50 3.28
CA LEU A 67 3.98 -19.16 3.94
C LEU A 67 4.09 -19.25 5.47
N ILE A 68 4.71 -20.32 5.98
CA ILE A 68 4.95 -20.49 7.43
C ILE A 68 5.92 -19.44 7.95
N ALA A 69 7.01 -19.14 7.21
CA ALA A 69 7.97 -18.11 7.58
C ALA A 69 7.35 -16.69 7.63
N MET A 70 6.27 -16.45 6.87
CA MET A 70 5.54 -15.18 6.87
C MET A 70 4.50 -15.06 7.98
N PHE A 71 4.18 -16.16 8.67
CA PHE A 71 3.19 -16.17 9.77
C PHE A 71 3.43 -15.09 10.84
N PRO A 72 4.68 -14.81 11.29
CA PRO A 72 4.95 -13.73 12.25
C PRO A 72 4.55 -12.34 11.74
N HIS A 73 4.70 -12.07 10.44
CA HIS A 73 4.28 -10.79 9.83
C HIS A 73 2.76 -10.67 9.82
N TYR A 74 2.06 -11.73 9.40
CA TYR A 74 0.60 -11.74 9.39
C TYR A 74 0.02 -11.62 10.79
N ALA A 75 0.62 -12.28 11.79
CA ALA A 75 0.24 -12.15 13.19
C ALA A 75 0.45 -10.72 13.71
N ALA A 76 1.55 -10.07 13.33
CA ALA A 76 1.80 -8.67 13.69
C ALA A 76 0.79 -7.71 13.04
N TYR A 77 0.45 -7.89 11.77
CA TYR A 77 -0.57 -7.08 11.10
C TYR A 77 -1.96 -7.27 11.71
N LEU A 78 -2.30 -8.52 12.06
CA LEU A 78 -3.52 -8.81 12.78
C LEU A 78 -3.54 -8.12 14.15
N LEU A 79 -2.41 -8.12 14.87
CA LEU A 79 -2.28 -7.43 16.16
C LEU A 79 -2.52 -5.92 16.01
N PHE A 80 -1.93 -5.26 15.00
CA PHE A 80 -2.18 -3.85 14.72
C PHE A 80 -3.67 -3.58 14.42
N SER A 81 -4.32 -4.44 13.63
CA SER A 81 -5.75 -4.33 13.35
C SER A 81 -6.59 -4.44 14.62
N VAL A 82 -6.29 -5.39 15.50
CA VAL A 82 -6.98 -5.57 16.78
C VAL A 82 -6.78 -4.34 17.68
N ILE A 83 -5.55 -3.85 17.81
CA ILE A 83 -5.23 -2.64 18.59
C ILE A 83 -6.03 -1.44 18.07
N ALA A 84 -6.04 -1.22 16.75
CA ALA A 84 -6.78 -0.13 16.13
C ALA A 84 -8.29 -0.26 16.36
N LEU A 85 -8.84 -1.47 16.28
CA LEU A 85 -10.26 -1.74 16.49
C LEU A 85 -10.70 -1.47 17.94
N ILE A 86 -9.87 -1.77 18.95
CA ILE A 86 -10.20 -1.55 20.38
C ILE A 86 -10.67 -0.12 20.64
N PHE A 87 -10.10 0.88 19.95
CA PHE A 87 -10.49 2.29 20.10
C PHE A 87 -11.93 2.60 19.66
N PHE A 88 -12.52 1.76 18.81
CA PHE A 88 -13.88 1.96 18.27
C PHE A 88 -14.89 0.97 18.84
N MET A 89 -14.45 -0.17 19.36
CA MET A 89 -15.28 -1.24 19.92
C MET A 89 -15.82 -0.91 21.32
N GLY A 90 -16.65 0.12 21.46
CA GLY A 90 -17.27 0.46 22.74
C GLY A 90 -18.29 -0.60 23.18
N GLY A 91 -17.89 -1.55 24.05
CA GLY A 91 -18.69 -2.38 24.98
C GLY A 91 -19.85 -3.26 24.48
N GLY A 92 -20.48 -2.94 23.34
CA GLY A 92 -21.72 -3.53 22.83
C GLY A 92 -21.50 -4.22 21.49
N TYR A 93 -20.66 -5.25 21.48
CA TYR A 93 -20.29 -6.01 20.30
C TYR A 93 -21.43 -6.93 19.84
N ARG A 94 -21.81 -6.86 18.55
CA ARG A 94 -22.47 -7.99 17.89
C ARG A 94 -21.50 -8.59 16.89
N TRP A 95 -21.23 -9.87 17.11
CA TRP A 95 -20.21 -10.65 16.42
C TRP A 95 -20.43 -10.66 14.90
N VAL A 96 -21.64 -10.98 14.43
CA VAL A 96 -21.88 -11.29 13.02
C VAL A 96 -21.69 -10.10 12.05
N GLU A 97 -22.29 -8.94 12.32
CA GLU A 97 -22.22 -7.77 11.41
C GLU A 97 -20.77 -7.28 11.24
N SER A 98 -20.00 -7.33 12.32
CA SER A 98 -18.63 -6.83 12.34
C SER A 98 -17.66 -7.77 11.62
N TYR A 99 -17.83 -9.09 11.77
CA TYR A 99 -17.05 -10.07 10.97
C TYR A 99 -17.38 -9.99 9.48
N LEU A 100 -18.65 -9.78 9.13
CA LEU A 100 -19.04 -9.53 7.73
C LEU A 100 -18.40 -8.24 7.20
N GLY A 101 -18.34 -7.19 8.01
CA GLY A 101 -17.59 -5.97 7.71
C GLY A 101 -16.14 -6.26 7.35
N CYS A 102 -15.44 -7.00 8.20
CA CYS A 102 -14.05 -7.41 7.97
C CYS A 102 -13.89 -8.21 6.65
N LEU A 103 -14.74 -9.22 6.44
CA LEU A 103 -14.68 -10.05 5.24
C LEU A 103 -14.91 -9.24 3.96
N ILE A 104 -15.91 -8.36 3.95
CA ILE A 104 -16.19 -7.49 2.80
C ILE A 104 -15.05 -6.50 2.57
N GLY A 105 -14.43 -5.98 3.63
CA GLY A 105 -13.22 -5.17 3.54
C GLY A 105 -12.07 -5.91 2.84
N GLY A 106 -11.82 -7.17 3.22
CA GLY A 106 -10.81 -8.01 2.56
C GLY A 106 -11.13 -8.30 1.09
N LEU A 107 -12.39 -8.62 0.77
CA LEU A 107 -12.83 -8.83 -0.61
C LEU A 107 -12.72 -7.56 -1.46
N LEU A 108 -12.95 -6.39 -0.87
CA LEU A 108 -12.79 -5.10 -1.55
C LEU A 108 -11.33 -4.84 -1.94
N PHE A 109 -10.39 -5.30 -1.13
CA PHE A 109 -8.98 -5.24 -1.50
C PHE A 109 -8.67 -6.14 -2.69
N VAL A 110 -9.28 -7.32 -2.80
CA VAL A 110 -9.16 -8.17 -4.01
C VAL A 110 -9.69 -7.44 -5.24
N VAL A 111 -10.82 -6.74 -5.14
CA VAL A 111 -11.33 -5.88 -6.22
C VAL A 111 -10.32 -4.79 -6.57
N THR A 112 -9.65 -4.22 -5.57
CA THR A 112 -8.58 -3.21 -5.78
C THR A 112 -7.42 -3.79 -6.57
N ILE A 113 -6.98 -5.03 -6.30
CA ILE A 113 -5.93 -5.69 -7.10
C ILE A 113 -6.38 -5.83 -8.57
N VAL A 114 -7.61 -6.28 -8.83
CA VAL A 114 -8.08 -6.55 -10.19
C VAL A 114 -8.36 -5.25 -10.98
N THR A 115 -8.64 -4.13 -10.30
CA THR A 115 -9.06 -2.89 -10.96
C THR A 115 -8.03 -1.78 -10.87
N LEU A 116 -7.55 -1.46 -9.67
CA LEU A 116 -6.65 -0.34 -9.43
C LEU A 116 -5.23 -0.62 -9.90
N VAL A 117 -4.71 -1.84 -9.70
CA VAL A 117 -3.34 -2.18 -10.11
C VAL A 117 -3.17 -2.07 -11.64
N PRO A 118 -4.03 -2.68 -12.49
CA PRO A 118 -3.93 -2.50 -13.94
C PRO A 118 -4.11 -1.05 -14.38
N LEU A 119 -5.00 -0.31 -13.71
CA LEU A 119 -5.20 1.11 -14.02
C LEU A 119 -3.94 1.93 -13.67
N GLN A 120 -3.30 1.66 -12.54
CA GLN A 120 -2.04 2.31 -12.16
C GLN A 120 -0.92 1.98 -13.13
N GLU A 121 -0.78 0.71 -13.54
CA GLU A 121 0.18 0.31 -14.57
C GLU A 121 -0.05 1.06 -15.89
N LEU A 122 -1.31 1.19 -16.31
CA LEU A 122 -1.67 1.94 -17.51
C LEU A 122 -1.33 3.43 -17.38
N ILE A 123 -1.65 4.06 -16.24
CA ILE A 123 -1.31 5.46 -15.98
C ILE A 123 0.23 5.65 -15.97
N ILE A 124 0.96 4.72 -15.37
CA ILE A 124 2.43 4.78 -15.34
C ILE A 124 3.01 4.67 -16.76
N GLN A 125 2.55 3.69 -17.54
CA GLN A 125 3.06 3.43 -18.88
C GLN A 125 2.70 4.52 -19.89
N GLN A 126 1.46 5.02 -19.86
CA GLN A 126 0.95 5.96 -20.85
C GLN A 126 1.19 7.43 -20.49
N TRP A 127 1.40 7.73 -19.21
CA TRP A 127 1.47 9.11 -18.75
C TRP A 127 2.73 9.40 -17.95
N LEU A 128 3.00 8.66 -16.87
CA LEU A 128 4.16 8.94 -15.99
C LEU A 128 5.49 8.81 -16.72
N ILE A 129 5.76 7.66 -17.35
CA ILE A 129 7.03 7.39 -18.05
C ILE A 129 7.25 8.35 -19.23
N PRO A 130 6.26 8.60 -20.11
CA PRO A 130 6.40 9.58 -21.18
C PRO A 130 6.68 11.00 -20.68
N SER A 131 5.97 11.46 -19.64
CA SER A 131 6.18 12.79 -19.05
C SER A 131 7.57 12.94 -18.43
N MET A 132 8.06 11.94 -17.70
CA MET A 132 9.43 11.95 -17.18
C MET A 132 10.47 11.97 -18.30
N SER A 133 10.22 11.22 -19.38
CA SER A 133 11.09 11.21 -20.56
C SER A 133 11.11 12.55 -21.29
N ALA A 134 10.04 13.35 -21.18
CA ALA A 134 9.95 14.72 -21.68
C ALA A 134 10.60 15.76 -20.74
N GLY A 135 11.17 15.33 -19.61
CA GLY A 135 11.85 16.20 -18.64
C GLY A 135 10.91 16.83 -17.60
N GLU A 136 9.66 16.37 -17.49
CA GLU A 136 8.76 16.81 -16.43
C GLU A 136 9.19 16.23 -15.07
N SER A 137 8.97 17.00 -13.99
CA SER A 137 9.33 16.53 -12.65
C SER A 137 8.40 15.41 -12.19
N LEU A 138 8.99 14.31 -11.71
CA LEU A 138 8.29 13.19 -11.12
C LEU A 138 7.36 13.62 -9.97
N TYR A 139 7.71 14.67 -9.21
CA TYR A 139 6.86 15.18 -8.13
C TYR A 139 5.52 15.71 -8.66
N TYR A 140 5.51 16.47 -9.75
CA TYR A 140 4.26 17.00 -10.29
C TYR A 140 3.40 15.90 -10.90
N VAL A 141 4.02 15.00 -11.66
CA VAL A 141 3.29 13.95 -12.39
C VAL A 141 2.83 12.83 -11.44
N GLY A 142 3.57 12.58 -10.36
CA GLY A 142 3.27 11.57 -9.34
C GLY A 142 2.04 11.89 -8.47
N ILE A 143 1.57 13.14 -8.45
CA ILE A 143 0.34 13.53 -7.72
C ILE A 143 -0.89 12.82 -8.29
N PHE A 144 -0.98 12.72 -9.62
CA PHE A 144 -2.15 12.15 -10.29
C PHE A 144 -2.38 10.66 -9.95
N PRO A 145 -1.41 9.74 -10.10
CA PRO A 145 -1.63 8.33 -9.73
C PRO A 145 -1.92 8.17 -8.23
N ALA A 146 -1.33 8.99 -7.36
CA ALA A 146 -1.64 9.00 -5.94
C ALA A 146 -3.09 9.43 -5.66
N LEU A 147 -3.58 10.47 -6.34
CA LEU A 147 -4.95 10.95 -6.23
C LEU A 147 -5.96 9.92 -6.76
N VAL A 148 -5.68 9.31 -7.92
CA VAL A 148 -6.53 8.25 -8.50
C VAL A 148 -6.65 7.07 -7.54
N SER A 149 -5.53 6.66 -6.92
CA SER A 149 -5.53 5.63 -5.87
C SER A 149 -6.40 6.02 -4.68
N GLY A 150 -6.26 7.25 -4.19
CA GLY A 150 -7.07 7.77 -3.09
C GLY A 150 -8.56 7.75 -3.41
N ILE A 151 -8.96 8.26 -4.59
CA ILE A 151 -10.34 8.30 -5.05
C ILE A 151 -10.94 6.89 -5.09
N ILE A 152 -10.28 5.96 -5.79
CA ILE A 152 -10.82 4.62 -6.02
C ILE A 152 -10.93 3.86 -4.70
N GLN A 153 -9.89 3.87 -3.86
CA GLN A 153 -9.91 3.13 -2.61
C GLN A 153 -10.97 3.65 -1.62
N GLU A 154 -11.14 4.97 -1.50
CA GLU A 154 -12.15 5.53 -0.60
C GLU A 154 -13.58 5.37 -1.14
N LEU A 155 -13.79 5.46 -2.46
CA LEU A 155 -15.10 5.19 -3.08
C LEU A 155 -15.50 3.72 -2.94
N LEU A 156 -14.55 2.79 -3.13
CA LEU A 156 -14.79 1.37 -2.92
C LEU A 156 -15.15 1.11 -1.46
N LYS A 157 -14.41 1.67 -0.50
CA LYS A 157 -14.74 1.57 0.94
C LYS A 157 -16.13 2.12 1.25
N LEU A 158 -16.51 3.27 0.69
CA LEU A 158 -17.86 3.83 0.81
C LEU A 158 -18.92 2.87 0.26
N ALA A 159 -18.72 2.32 -0.94
CA ALA A 159 -19.64 1.40 -1.58
C ALA A 159 -19.86 0.13 -0.74
N ALA A 160 -18.79 -0.46 -0.18
CA ALA A 160 -18.90 -1.62 0.71
C ALA A 160 -19.69 -1.30 1.98
N LEU A 161 -19.44 -0.14 2.61
CA LEU A 161 -20.18 0.27 3.80
C LEU A 161 -21.65 0.53 3.49
N LEU A 162 -21.96 1.19 2.37
CA LEU A 162 -23.33 1.39 1.93
C LEU A 162 -24.02 0.05 1.68
N LEU A 163 -23.39 -0.87 0.96
CA LEU A 163 -23.91 -2.22 0.71
C LEU A 163 -24.27 -2.94 2.01
N LEU A 164 -23.35 -2.93 2.98
CA LEU A 164 -23.57 -3.51 4.31
C LEU A 164 -24.70 -2.83 5.08
N VAL A 165 -24.76 -1.50 5.03
CA VAL A 165 -25.81 -0.70 5.69
C VAL A 165 -27.18 -1.00 5.08
N PHE A 166 -27.29 -1.05 3.76
CA PHE A 166 -28.54 -1.34 3.06
C PHE A 166 -28.99 -2.79 3.27
N TRP A 167 -28.06 -3.74 3.22
CA TRP A 167 -28.37 -5.17 3.33
C TRP A 167 -28.73 -5.59 4.76
N ARG A 168 -27.92 -5.21 5.76
CA ARG A 168 -28.09 -5.67 7.15
C ARG A 168 -28.86 -4.70 8.03
N LYS A 169 -29.06 -3.45 7.58
CA LYS A 169 -29.75 -2.38 8.32
C LYS A 169 -29.30 -2.28 9.80
N PRO A 170 -27.98 -2.16 10.07
CA PRO A 170 -27.51 -2.05 11.44
C PRO A 170 -28.07 -0.76 12.09
N LYS A 171 -28.04 -0.70 13.42
CA LYS A 171 -28.43 0.54 14.11
C LYS A 171 -27.38 1.64 13.84
N LYS A 172 -27.82 2.89 13.62
CA LYS A 172 -26.94 4.03 13.25
C LYS A 172 -25.72 4.20 14.16
N TYR A 173 -25.87 4.00 15.47
CA TYR A 173 -24.74 4.12 16.42
C TYR A 173 -23.63 3.09 16.18
N ARG A 174 -23.88 2.04 15.40
CA ARG A 174 -22.90 1.00 15.06
C ARG A 174 -22.16 1.24 13.76
N TYR A 175 -22.54 2.24 12.97
CA TYR A 175 -21.93 2.42 11.64
C TYR A 175 -20.44 2.72 11.74
N ALA A 176 -20.00 3.44 12.78
CA ALA A 176 -18.58 3.67 13.03
C ALA A 176 -17.82 2.37 13.31
N VAL A 177 -18.38 1.47 14.13
CA VAL A 177 -17.77 0.16 14.41
C VAL A 177 -17.71 -0.67 13.14
N LEU A 178 -18.81 -0.77 12.41
CA LEU A 178 -18.87 -1.49 11.14
C LEU A 178 -17.85 -0.95 10.12
N GLY A 179 -17.74 0.37 10.06
CA GLY A 179 -16.71 1.12 9.37
C GLY A 179 -15.30 0.67 9.72
N ALA A 180 -14.98 0.68 11.00
CA ALA A 180 -13.67 0.30 11.53
C ALA A 180 -13.29 -1.13 11.10
N PHE A 181 -14.23 -2.07 11.16
CA PHE A 181 -14.02 -3.45 10.73
C PHE A 181 -13.82 -3.62 9.24
N CYS A 182 -14.61 -2.92 8.42
CA CYS A 182 -14.39 -2.90 6.97
C CYS A 182 -13.00 -2.35 6.64
N GLY A 183 -12.57 -1.29 7.34
CA GLY A 183 -11.22 -0.75 7.26
C GLY A 183 -10.15 -1.75 7.66
N ALA A 184 -10.34 -2.46 8.78
CA ALA A 184 -9.41 -3.47 9.29
C ALA A 184 -9.21 -4.62 8.29
N GLY A 185 -10.31 -5.14 7.72
CA GLY A 185 -10.26 -6.21 6.74
C GLY A 185 -9.53 -5.78 5.46
N PHE A 186 -9.83 -4.59 4.95
CA PHE A 186 -9.14 -4.02 3.80
C PHE A 186 -7.64 -3.90 4.05
N ALA A 187 -7.26 -3.29 5.17
CA ALA A 187 -5.87 -3.01 5.48
C ALA A 187 -5.04 -4.25 5.81
N LEU A 188 -5.65 -5.26 6.43
CA LEU A 188 -4.98 -6.52 6.71
C LEU A 188 -4.60 -7.23 5.41
N PHE A 189 -5.54 -7.32 4.47
CA PHE A 189 -5.27 -7.91 3.15
C PHE A 189 -4.27 -7.09 2.35
N GLU A 190 -4.36 -5.77 2.42
CA GLU A 190 -3.39 -4.88 1.81
C GLU A 190 -1.99 -5.08 2.39
N ALA A 191 -1.84 -5.09 3.71
CA ALA A 191 -0.55 -5.28 4.36
C ALA A 191 0.08 -6.63 3.98
N CYS A 192 -0.73 -7.69 3.95
CA CYS A 192 -0.28 -9.02 3.50
C CYS A 192 0.16 -9.02 2.03
N HIS A 193 -0.60 -8.37 1.14
CA HIS A 193 -0.28 -8.31 -0.28
C HIS A 193 0.98 -7.50 -0.57
N VAL A 194 1.12 -6.31 0.03
CA VAL A 194 2.29 -5.45 -0.20
C VAL A 194 3.57 -6.07 0.38
N THR A 195 3.47 -6.82 1.47
CA THR A 195 4.63 -7.57 2.00
C THR A 195 5.00 -8.76 1.09
N GLY A 196 4.03 -9.30 0.35
CA GLY A 196 4.21 -10.44 -0.53
C GLY A 196 4.71 -11.70 0.20
N PHE A 197 5.57 -12.46 -0.47
CA PHE A 197 6.26 -13.64 0.08
C PHE A 197 7.73 -13.34 0.42
N THR A 198 8.07 -12.07 0.64
CA THR A 198 9.44 -11.63 0.90
C THR A 198 9.79 -11.85 2.37
N ILE A 199 10.74 -12.74 2.63
CA ILE A 199 11.22 -13.01 4.00
C ILE A 199 12.17 -11.89 4.41
N ALA A 200 11.68 -10.97 5.23
CA ALA A 200 12.48 -9.92 5.84
C ALA A 200 12.43 -10.03 7.38
N PRO A 201 13.38 -9.45 8.11
CA PRO A 201 13.27 -9.29 9.55
C PRO A 201 12.01 -8.52 9.94
N LEU A 202 11.27 -9.06 10.92
CA LEU A 202 9.97 -8.55 11.36
C LEU A 202 10.05 -7.10 11.86
N PHE A 203 11.03 -6.77 12.70
CA PHE A 203 11.21 -5.44 13.27
C PHE A 203 12.02 -4.54 12.34
N ARG A 204 11.36 -4.05 11.29
CA ARG A 204 11.91 -3.07 10.34
C ARG A 204 10.91 -1.94 10.10
N TRP A 205 11.37 -0.87 9.46
CA TRP A 205 10.53 0.28 9.08
C TRP A 205 9.28 -0.09 8.29
N GLY A 206 9.34 -1.17 7.49
CA GLY A 206 8.17 -1.72 6.81
C GLY A 206 7.04 -2.14 7.76
N LEU A 207 7.34 -2.75 8.92
CA LEU A 207 6.31 -3.10 9.90
C LEU A 207 5.61 -1.85 10.45
N LEU A 208 6.37 -0.79 10.72
CA LEU A 208 5.84 0.49 11.19
C LEU A 208 4.93 1.14 10.13
N GLU A 209 5.37 1.16 8.87
CA GLU A 209 4.59 1.65 7.74
C GLU A 209 3.25 0.89 7.59
N ARG A 210 3.29 -0.45 7.62
CA ARG A 210 2.10 -1.30 7.52
C ARG A 210 1.17 -1.11 8.71
N GLY A 211 1.71 -1.01 9.92
CA GLY A 211 0.94 -0.70 11.13
C GLY A 211 0.25 0.66 11.04
N ALA A 212 0.95 1.69 10.55
CA ALA A 212 0.39 3.03 10.32
C ALA A 212 -0.74 3.02 9.29
N LEU A 213 -0.56 2.32 8.16
CA LEU A 213 -1.60 2.16 7.15
C LEU A 213 -2.82 1.43 7.72
N ILE A 214 -2.63 0.36 8.49
CA ILE A 214 -3.73 -0.34 9.17
C ILE A 214 -4.51 0.61 10.08
N MET A 215 -3.83 1.38 10.92
CA MET A 215 -4.48 2.36 11.79
C MET A 215 -5.24 3.43 10.99
N TYR A 216 -4.67 3.90 9.88
CA TYR A 216 -5.33 4.85 8.98
C TYR A 216 -6.62 4.25 8.41
N HIS A 217 -6.57 3.05 7.82
CA HIS A 217 -7.73 2.42 7.19
C HIS A 217 -8.86 2.08 8.17
N VAL A 218 -8.51 1.63 9.38
CA VAL A 218 -9.49 1.40 10.46
C VAL A 218 -10.15 2.72 10.85
N SER A 219 -9.37 3.76 11.08
CA SER A 219 -9.87 5.10 11.43
C SER A 219 -10.71 5.70 10.31
N SER A 220 -10.29 5.54 9.04
CA SER A 220 -11.00 6.10 7.89
C SER A 220 -12.35 5.42 7.72
N GLY A 221 -12.38 4.09 7.88
CA GLY A 221 -13.61 3.32 7.88
C GLY A 221 -14.56 3.78 8.99
N ALA A 222 -14.04 3.97 10.21
CA ALA A 222 -14.84 4.44 11.34
C ALA A 222 -15.42 5.85 11.12
N LEU A 223 -14.60 6.77 10.60
CA LEU A 223 -15.02 8.13 10.25
C LEU A 223 -16.13 8.10 9.20
N LEU A 224 -15.93 7.33 8.13
CA LEU A 224 -16.89 7.21 7.03
C LEU A 224 -18.21 6.59 7.50
N GLY A 225 -18.15 5.54 8.30
CA GLY A 225 -19.33 4.95 8.95
C GLY A 225 -20.09 5.96 9.82
N ARG A 226 -19.38 6.74 10.65
CA ARG A 226 -20.00 7.82 11.44
C ARG A 226 -20.62 8.89 10.54
N ALA A 227 -19.95 9.27 9.46
CA ALA A 227 -20.42 10.27 8.52
C ALA A 227 -21.72 9.84 7.82
N ILE A 228 -21.80 8.58 7.35
CA ILE A 228 -23.01 7.99 6.77
C ILE A 228 -24.19 8.08 7.76
N SER A 229 -23.95 7.85 9.06
CA SER A 229 -25.00 7.93 10.08
C SER A 229 -25.57 9.35 10.27
N ARG A 230 -24.80 10.39 9.89
CA ARG A 230 -25.14 11.81 10.04
C ARG A 230 -25.64 12.47 8.73
N GLY A 231 -25.69 11.76 7.61
CA GLY A 231 -26.26 12.23 6.34
C GLY A 231 -25.25 12.47 5.22
N THR A 232 -25.77 12.82 4.04
CA THR A 232 -25.00 12.89 2.78
C THR A 232 -23.91 13.94 2.82
N ASP A 233 -24.19 15.17 3.27
CA ASP A 233 -23.20 16.27 3.29
C ASP A 233 -21.98 15.92 4.14
N ARG A 234 -22.20 15.30 5.30
CA ARG A 234 -21.13 14.82 6.19
C ARG A 234 -20.35 13.68 5.54
N THR A 235 -21.02 12.82 4.78
CA THR A 235 -20.39 11.71 4.05
C THR A 235 -19.48 12.22 2.95
N VAL A 236 -19.94 13.21 2.16
CA VAL A 236 -19.13 13.83 1.10
C VAL A 236 -17.92 14.56 1.71
N ALA A 237 -18.12 15.35 2.77
CA ALA A 237 -17.02 16.04 3.44
C ALA A 237 -15.98 15.06 4.01
N ALA A 238 -16.43 13.99 4.66
CA ALA A 238 -15.53 12.94 5.15
C ALA A 238 -14.79 12.26 4.00
N LEU A 239 -15.50 11.89 2.93
CA LEU A 239 -14.91 11.25 1.75
C LEU A 239 -13.80 12.10 1.13
N LEU A 240 -14.01 13.41 0.96
CA LEU A 240 -12.99 14.30 0.41
C LEU A 240 -11.73 14.36 1.28
N VAL A 241 -11.90 14.47 2.60
CA VAL A 241 -10.78 14.44 3.56
C VAL A 241 -10.03 13.11 3.49
N LEU A 242 -10.75 12.00 3.39
CA LEU A 242 -10.15 10.66 3.27
C LEU A 242 -9.39 10.49 1.96
N ILE A 243 -9.93 10.96 0.84
CA ILE A 243 -9.26 10.90 -0.46
C ILE A 243 -7.93 11.67 -0.41
N LEU A 244 -7.95 12.89 0.13
CA LEU A 244 -6.75 13.72 0.26
C LEU A 244 -5.72 13.07 1.18
N MET A 245 -6.13 12.58 2.35
CA MET A 245 -5.22 11.90 3.28
C MET A 245 -4.60 10.64 2.65
N ASN A 246 -5.41 9.80 2.00
CA ASN A 246 -4.90 8.60 1.32
C ASN A 246 -3.95 8.97 0.19
N ALA A 247 -4.28 9.97 -0.63
CA ALA A 247 -3.40 10.45 -1.68
C ALA A 247 -2.04 10.92 -1.12
N VAL A 248 -2.03 11.62 0.02
CA VAL A 248 -0.76 11.99 0.69
C VAL A 248 0.02 10.74 1.12
N PHE A 249 -0.62 9.76 1.76
CA PHE A 249 0.05 8.51 2.15
C PHE A 249 0.65 7.76 0.95
N ARG A 250 -0.01 7.77 -0.22
CA ARG A 250 0.48 7.14 -1.46
C ARG A 250 1.55 7.96 -2.17
N TYR A 251 1.55 9.27 -1.95
CA TYR A 251 2.51 10.18 -2.55
C TYR A 251 3.82 10.25 -1.75
N LEU A 252 3.80 10.12 -0.42
CA LEU A 252 5.00 10.19 0.42
C LEU A 252 6.15 9.23 0.02
N PRO A 253 5.89 7.97 -0.38
CA PRO A 253 6.95 7.06 -0.83
C PRO A 253 7.77 7.57 -2.03
N LEU A 254 7.25 8.48 -2.86
CA LEU A 254 8.01 9.09 -3.96
C LEU A 254 9.24 9.86 -3.49
N PHE A 255 9.18 10.48 -2.30
CA PHE A 255 10.31 11.22 -1.74
C PHE A 255 11.45 10.30 -1.29
N VAL A 256 11.13 9.05 -0.94
CA VAL A 256 12.14 8.02 -0.65
C VAL A 256 12.78 7.53 -1.94
N HIS A 257 11.99 7.39 -3.01
CA HIS A 257 12.48 6.88 -4.28
C HIS A 257 13.52 7.81 -4.93
N GLU A 258 13.36 9.12 -4.74
CA GLU A 258 14.27 10.15 -5.27
C GLU A 258 15.39 10.53 -4.29
N ASP A 259 15.64 9.71 -3.27
CA ASP A 259 16.69 9.93 -2.23
C ASP A 259 16.60 11.29 -1.51
N MET A 260 15.45 11.97 -1.54
CA MET A 260 15.26 13.27 -0.87
C MET A 260 15.06 13.13 0.63
N VAL A 261 14.42 12.04 1.05
CA VAL A 261 14.10 11.77 2.45
C VAL A 261 14.35 10.30 2.75
N GLU A 262 15.02 10.03 3.87
CA GLU A 262 15.24 8.66 4.29
C GLU A 262 13.93 7.93 4.63
N MET A 263 13.84 6.65 4.26
CA MET A 263 12.68 5.79 4.52
C MET A 263 12.20 5.84 5.98
N HIS A 264 13.13 5.90 6.93
CA HIS A 264 12.79 5.94 8.35
C HIS A 264 12.00 7.20 8.75
N MET A 265 12.32 8.35 8.14
CA MET A 265 11.62 9.62 8.38
C MET A 265 10.20 9.57 7.81
N ILE A 266 10.03 8.99 6.62
CA ILE A 266 8.70 8.82 6.00
C ILE A 266 7.84 7.86 6.81
N CYS A 267 8.39 6.73 7.29
CA CYS A 267 7.65 5.80 8.15
C CYS A 267 7.20 6.45 9.47
N LEU A 268 8.06 7.27 10.08
CA LEU A 268 7.71 8.05 11.27
C LEU A 268 6.61 9.09 10.97
N LEU A 269 6.74 9.83 9.87
CA LEU A 269 5.75 10.81 9.44
C LEU A 269 4.39 10.16 9.19
N CYS A 270 4.35 9.05 8.44
CA CYS A 270 3.14 8.28 8.19
C CYS A 270 2.49 7.79 9.49
N SER A 271 3.30 7.35 10.46
CA SER A 271 2.81 6.92 11.77
C SER A 271 2.19 8.06 12.55
N LEU A 272 2.84 9.24 12.58
CA LEU A 272 2.31 10.44 13.23
C LEU A 272 1.01 10.91 12.57
N MET A 273 0.94 10.91 11.24
CA MET A 273 -0.27 11.24 10.50
C MET A 273 -1.41 10.26 10.80
N ALA A 274 -1.13 8.95 10.81
CA ALA A 274 -2.13 7.93 11.10
C ALA A 274 -2.65 8.04 12.55
N MET A 275 -1.75 8.27 13.51
CA MET A 275 -2.10 8.48 14.92
C MET A 275 -2.90 9.77 15.13
N GLY A 276 -2.48 10.88 14.51
CA GLY A 276 -3.22 12.15 14.54
C GLY A 276 -4.63 11.99 13.95
N PHE A 277 -4.73 11.23 12.86
CA PHE A 277 -6.01 10.94 12.20
C PHE A 277 -6.92 10.02 13.04
N LEU A 278 -6.35 9.03 13.74
CA LEU A 278 -7.07 8.21 14.72
C LEU A 278 -7.65 9.08 15.83
N VAL A 279 -6.84 9.96 16.44
CA VAL A 279 -7.28 10.87 17.50
C VAL A 279 -8.39 11.80 16.99
N PHE A 280 -8.20 12.41 15.82
CA PHE A 280 -9.23 13.23 15.18
C PHE A 280 -10.56 12.48 15.02
N THR A 281 -10.49 11.24 14.52
CA THR A 281 -11.66 10.39 14.30
C THR A 281 -12.38 10.09 15.61
N LEU A 282 -11.64 9.75 16.67
CA LEU A 282 -12.21 9.49 17.99
C LEU A 282 -12.92 10.72 18.57
N LEU A 283 -12.32 11.91 18.43
CA LEU A 283 -12.95 13.17 18.84
C LEU A 283 -14.21 13.48 18.03
N TYR A 284 -14.19 13.22 16.72
CA TYR A 284 -15.34 13.44 15.84
C TYR A 284 -16.51 12.51 16.15
N ILE A 285 -16.24 11.25 16.49
CA ILE A 285 -17.27 10.25 16.83
C ILE A 285 -17.94 10.55 18.17
N ARG A 286 -17.17 11.05 19.15
CA ARG A 286 -17.69 11.41 20.49
C ARG A 286 -18.63 12.61 20.47
N LYS A 287 -18.43 13.55 19.54
CA LYS A 287 -19.37 14.66 19.29
C LYS A 287 -20.66 14.16 18.63
#